data_AF-A0A7W0YU11-F1
#
_entry.id   AF-A0A7W0YU11-F1
#
_cell.length_a   1.000
_cell.length_b   1.000
_cell.length_c   1.000
_cell.angle_alpha   90.00
_cell.angle_beta   90.00
_cell.angle_gamma   90.00
#
_symmetry.space_group_name_H-M   'P 1'
#
loop_
_entity.id
_entity.type
_entity.pdbx_description
1 polymer ?
#
loop_
_entity_poly.entity_id
_entity_poly.type
_entity_poly.pdbx_seq_one_letter_code
_entity_poly.pdbx_strand_id
1 'polypeptide(L)'
;KAEFSDEGRDITAQGVLANIRALQQAVDLATTVDELNREHVIEVHRTLLQGTRDEHLGGVVRESQNWIGGDATSPQNADFVPPPPELVVDLLDDLSVFLNREDVPAVIQAAIAHVQFETIHPFHDGNGRVGRAIVLGVLRRRGLAPKYLPPVSLALAGDADRYVAGLGSFRYGDAEDWYRVFVDAVYDAATGARAFAQQVADLQQGWVGAADRPRVGSGARRLIELLPAQPIINVKIASGLLGGSEEQARLAVNRLEQADVLRKTTAGKRNRAWESVGLFDLLDQFERDLGSLERTPSPTHEHRASPE
;
A
#
# COMPACT_ATOMS: atom_id res chain seq x y z
N LYS A 1 -28.50 5.59 -2.78
CA LYS A 1 -28.89 5.81 -1.36
C LYS A 1 -29.15 4.48 -0.63
N ALA A 2 -28.31 3.47 -0.88
CA ALA A 2 -28.35 2.14 -0.27
C ALA A 2 -26.91 1.59 -0.09
N GLU A 3 -25.97 2.45 0.34
CA GLU A 3 -24.53 2.11 0.47
C GLU A 3 -24.03 2.10 1.92
N PHE A 4 -24.93 2.12 2.90
CA PHE A 4 -24.55 2.17 4.33
C PHE A 4 -25.32 1.14 5.17
N SER A 5 -25.31 -0.13 4.76
CA SER A 5 -25.60 -1.25 5.68
C SER A 5 -24.31 -1.70 6.37
N ASP A 6 -24.43 -2.22 7.60
CA ASP A 6 -23.28 -2.81 8.34
C ASP A 6 -22.58 -3.91 7.51
N GLU A 7 -23.36 -4.70 6.76
CA GLU A 7 -22.85 -5.75 5.85
C GLU A 7 -21.97 -5.19 4.72
N GLY A 8 -22.31 -4.01 4.15
CA GLY A 8 -21.49 -3.37 3.12
C GLY A 8 -20.16 -2.85 3.66
N ARG A 9 -20.13 -2.35 4.90
CA ARG A 9 -18.90 -1.92 5.58
C ARG A 9 -17.99 -3.10 5.91
N ASP A 10 -18.55 -4.23 6.33
CA ASP A 10 -17.80 -5.43 6.65
C ASP A 10 -17.12 -6.03 5.40
N ILE A 11 -17.79 -6.03 4.25
CA ILE A 11 -17.21 -6.51 2.98
C ILE A 11 -16.03 -5.64 2.54
N THR A 12 -16.15 -4.31 2.63
CA THR A 12 -15.05 -3.39 2.30
C THR A 12 -13.88 -3.55 3.29
N ALA A 13 -14.17 -3.69 4.59
CA ALA A 13 -13.15 -3.91 5.61
C ALA A 13 -12.40 -5.24 5.41
N GLN A 14 -13.10 -6.32 5.07
CA GLN A 14 -12.50 -7.61 4.76
C GLN A 14 -11.57 -7.52 3.55
N GLY A 15 -11.98 -6.81 2.49
CA GLY A 15 -11.13 -6.57 1.31
C GLY A 15 -9.85 -5.80 1.64
N VAL A 16 -9.93 -4.76 2.47
CA VAL A 16 -8.76 -4.02 2.93
C VAL A 16 -7.82 -4.92 3.74
N LEU A 17 -8.36 -5.72 4.67
CA LEU A 17 -7.57 -6.66 5.48
C LEU A 17 -6.93 -7.77 4.64
N ALA A 18 -7.63 -8.29 3.63
CA ALA A 18 -7.08 -9.28 2.69
C ALA A 18 -5.93 -8.67 1.86
N ASN A 19 -6.08 -7.42 1.41
CA ASN A 19 -5.01 -6.71 0.72
C ASN A 19 -3.78 -6.49 1.62
N ILE A 20 -3.97 -6.07 2.89
CA ILE A 20 -2.84 -5.94 3.84
C ILE A 20 -2.12 -7.28 4.03
N ARG A 21 -2.86 -8.38 4.20
CA ARG A 21 -2.29 -9.72 4.34
C ARG A 21 -1.52 -10.15 3.09
N ALA A 22 -2.04 -9.89 1.89
CA ALA A 22 -1.36 -10.21 0.64
C ALA A 22 -0.06 -9.42 0.47
N LEU A 23 -0.05 -8.12 0.81
CA LEU A 23 1.17 -7.30 0.80
C LEU A 23 2.21 -7.84 1.79
N GLN A 24 1.80 -8.21 3.00
CA GLN A 24 2.69 -8.82 4.00
C GLN A 24 3.25 -10.14 3.49
N GLN A 25 2.40 -11.02 2.95
CA GLN A 25 2.83 -12.31 2.40
C GLN A 25 3.83 -12.14 1.25
N ALA A 26 3.61 -11.19 0.34
CA ALA A 26 4.54 -10.93 -0.76
C ALA A 26 5.93 -10.51 -0.25
N VAL A 27 5.97 -9.65 0.77
CA VAL A 27 7.20 -9.18 1.42
C VAL A 27 7.91 -10.31 2.17
N ASP A 28 7.15 -11.15 2.89
CA ASP A 28 7.67 -12.30 3.60
C ASP A 28 8.24 -13.34 2.64
N LEU A 29 7.49 -13.71 1.59
CA LEU A 29 7.98 -14.62 0.54
C LEU A 29 9.26 -14.08 -0.07
N ALA A 30 9.28 -12.82 -0.50
CA ALA A 30 10.44 -12.21 -1.15
C ALA A 30 11.72 -12.21 -0.28
N THR A 31 11.60 -12.29 1.05
CA THR A 31 12.73 -12.30 1.99
C THR A 31 13.07 -13.66 2.59
N THR A 32 12.17 -14.64 2.51
CA THR A 32 12.36 -15.96 3.14
C THR A 32 12.64 -17.08 2.16
N VAL A 33 12.26 -16.93 0.89
CA VAL A 33 12.53 -17.94 -0.14
C VAL A 33 13.83 -17.62 -0.89
N ASP A 34 14.57 -18.67 -1.24
CA ASP A 34 15.80 -18.53 -2.03
C ASP A 34 15.50 -18.05 -3.45
N GLU A 35 14.44 -18.54 -4.09
CA GLU A 35 14.01 -18.13 -5.43
C GLU A 35 12.49 -17.94 -5.51
N LEU A 36 12.07 -16.83 -6.11
CA LEU A 36 10.66 -16.57 -6.44
C LEU A 36 10.25 -17.38 -7.68
N ASN A 37 9.03 -17.91 -7.67
CA ASN A 37 8.43 -18.64 -8.78
C ASN A 37 6.97 -18.21 -8.93
N ARG A 38 6.31 -18.64 -10.01
CA ARG A 38 4.92 -18.25 -10.30
C ARG A 38 3.94 -18.65 -9.19
N GLU A 39 4.19 -19.75 -8.47
CA GLU A 39 3.29 -20.23 -7.42
C GLU A 39 3.25 -19.27 -6.23
N HIS A 40 4.37 -18.60 -5.94
CA HIS A 40 4.41 -17.52 -4.95
C HIS A 40 3.51 -16.33 -5.35
N VAL A 41 3.47 -15.98 -6.64
CA VAL A 41 2.59 -14.91 -7.16
C VAL A 41 1.12 -15.32 -7.07
N ILE A 42 0.82 -16.57 -7.43
CA ILE A 42 -0.52 -17.17 -7.35
C ILE A 42 -1.00 -17.24 -5.89
N GLU A 43 -0.12 -17.57 -4.96
CA GLU A 43 -0.42 -17.64 -3.53
C GLU A 43 -0.72 -16.25 -2.94
N VAL A 44 0.05 -15.22 -3.30
CA VAL A 44 -0.26 -13.83 -2.94
C VAL A 44 -1.65 -13.43 -3.48
N HIS A 45 -1.98 -13.81 -4.72
CA HIS A 45 -3.29 -13.56 -5.29
C HIS A 45 -4.42 -14.31 -4.54
N ARG A 46 -4.17 -15.55 -4.09
CA ARG A 46 -5.13 -16.31 -3.28
C ARG A 46 -5.43 -15.59 -1.96
N THR A 47 -4.39 -15.16 -1.25
CA THR A 47 -4.54 -14.40 0.01
C THR A 47 -5.27 -13.07 -0.21
N LEU A 48 -5.02 -12.41 -1.35
CA LEU A 48 -5.66 -11.14 -1.70
C LEU A 48 -7.19 -11.23 -1.77
N LEU A 49 -7.72 -12.34 -2.30
CA LEU A 49 -9.16 -12.52 -2.49
C LEU A 49 -9.82 -13.28 -1.35
N GLN A 50 -9.05 -13.81 -0.39
CA GLN A 50 -9.56 -14.59 0.73
C GLN A 50 -10.54 -13.80 1.61
N GLY A 51 -11.75 -14.33 1.79
CA GLY A 51 -12.82 -13.68 2.55
C GLY A 51 -13.45 -12.49 1.84
N THR A 52 -13.19 -12.30 0.55
CA THR A 52 -13.88 -11.31 -0.28
C THR A 52 -14.99 -11.99 -1.09
N ARG A 53 -15.87 -11.20 -1.72
CA ARG A 53 -16.91 -11.75 -2.62
C ARG A 53 -16.33 -12.59 -3.77
N ASP A 54 -15.10 -12.28 -4.17
CA ASP A 54 -14.41 -12.86 -5.32
C ASP A 54 -13.40 -13.95 -4.88
N GLU A 55 -13.52 -14.49 -3.67
CA GLU A 55 -12.63 -15.53 -3.11
C GLU A 55 -12.48 -16.75 -4.03
N HIS A 56 -13.53 -17.11 -4.76
CA HIS A 56 -13.52 -18.21 -5.74
C HIS A 56 -12.55 -18.01 -6.91
N LEU A 57 -12.11 -16.78 -7.18
CA LEU A 57 -11.08 -16.45 -8.17
C LEU A 57 -9.66 -16.47 -7.58
N GLY A 58 -9.53 -16.61 -6.25
CA GLY A 58 -8.26 -16.56 -5.54
C GLY A 58 -7.27 -17.61 -6.02
N GLY A 59 -6.12 -17.16 -6.54
CA GLY A 59 -5.08 -18.02 -7.09
C GLY A 59 -5.48 -18.76 -8.39
N VAL A 60 -6.52 -18.31 -9.09
CA VAL A 60 -6.95 -18.90 -10.38
C VAL A 60 -6.40 -18.05 -11.52
N VAL A 61 -5.43 -18.58 -12.26
CA VAL A 61 -4.96 -17.98 -13.52
C VAL A 61 -6.09 -18.08 -14.55
N ARG A 62 -6.31 -17.00 -15.32
CA ARG A 62 -7.42 -16.95 -16.28
C ARG A 62 -7.26 -17.99 -17.38
N GLU A 63 -8.38 -18.60 -17.76
CA GLU A 63 -8.48 -19.52 -18.90
C GLU A 63 -9.19 -18.88 -20.10
N SER A 64 -9.74 -17.68 -19.91
CA SER A 64 -10.40 -16.90 -20.96
C SER A 64 -9.76 -15.52 -21.12
N GLN A 65 -9.93 -14.93 -22.29
CA GLN A 65 -9.38 -13.62 -22.62
C GLN A 65 -10.06 -12.53 -21.79
N ASN A 66 -9.26 -11.67 -21.17
CA ASN A 66 -9.70 -10.42 -20.55
C ASN A 66 -9.22 -9.22 -21.36
N TRP A 67 -9.67 -8.02 -20.99
CA TRP A 67 -9.21 -6.77 -21.57
C TRP A 67 -9.34 -5.64 -20.54
N ILE A 68 -8.58 -4.57 -20.76
CA ILE A 68 -8.51 -3.40 -19.88
C ILE A 68 -9.12 -2.22 -20.65
N GLY A 69 -10.02 -1.49 -19.99
CA GLY A 69 -10.73 -0.37 -20.59
C GLY A 69 -11.82 -0.81 -21.56
N GLY A 70 -12.56 0.16 -22.09
CA GLY A 70 -13.66 -0.09 -23.03
C GLY A 70 -14.91 -0.70 -22.38
N ASP A 71 -15.69 -1.40 -23.20
CA ASP A 71 -16.95 -2.04 -22.78
C ASP A 71 -16.72 -3.47 -22.26
N ALA A 72 -17.59 -3.93 -21.36
CA ALA A 72 -17.47 -5.27 -20.75
C ALA A 72 -17.91 -6.43 -21.67
N THR A 73 -18.37 -6.14 -22.89
CA THR A 73 -18.99 -7.11 -23.79
C THR A 73 -18.14 -7.47 -25.00
N SER A 74 -17.14 -6.66 -25.31
CA SER A 74 -16.33 -6.76 -26.51
C SER A 74 -14.97 -6.08 -26.31
N PRO A 75 -13.87 -6.68 -26.79
CA PRO A 75 -12.55 -6.05 -26.76
C PRO A 75 -12.38 -4.95 -27.83
N GLN A 76 -13.39 -4.69 -28.68
CA GLN A 76 -13.27 -3.75 -29.81
C GLN A 76 -12.88 -2.33 -29.40
N ASN A 77 -13.29 -1.90 -28.20
CA ASN A 77 -12.97 -0.59 -27.65
C ASN A 77 -12.05 -0.68 -26.43
N ALA A 78 -11.38 -1.82 -26.22
CA ALA A 78 -10.45 -1.97 -25.12
C ALA A 78 -9.22 -1.10 -25.33
N ASP A 79 -8.75 -0.46 -24.26
CA ASP A 79 -7.50 0.29 -24.25
C ASP A 79 -6.29 -0.66 -24.36
N PHE A 80 -6.44 -1.87 -23.83
CA PHE A 80 -5.43 -2.92 -23.93
C PHE A 80 -6.05 -4.32 -23.87
N VAL A 81 -5.56 -5.20 -24.75
CA VAL A 81 -5.86 -6.63 -24.74
C VAL A 81 -4.58 -7.37 -24.33
N PRO A 82 -4.53 -7.96 -23.11
CA PRO A 82 -3.40 -8.76 -22.64
C PRO A 82 -3.14 -10.00 -23.51
N PRO A 83 -1.98 -10.67 -23.34
CA PRO A 83 -1.66 -11.90 -24.07
C PRO A 83 -2.77 -12.97 -24.02
N PRO A 84 -2.85 -13.87 -25.01
CA PRO A 84 -3.75 -15.01 -24.96
C PRO A 84 -3.55 -15.88 -23.69
N PRO A 85 -4.62 -16.46 -23.10
CA PRO A 85 -4.53 -17.25 -21.87
C PRO A 85 -3.48 -18.38 -21.92
N GLU A 86 -3.30 -19.00 -23.09
CA GLU A 86 -2.35 -20.09 -23.31
C GLU A 86 -0.89 -19.69 -23.12
N LEU A 87 -0.56 -18.38 -23.18
CA LEU A 87 0.80 -17.88 -22.96
C LEU A 87 1.05 -17.45 -21.51
N VAL A 88 0.01 -17.33 -20.69
CA VAL A 88 0.12 -16.67 -19.37
C VAL A 88 1.03 -17.43 -18.42
N VAL A 89 0.98 -18.77 -18.42
CA VAL A 89 1.81 -19.59 -17.53
C VAL A 89 3.29 -19.40 -17.84
N ASP A 90 3.68 -19.50 -19.11
CA ASP A 90 5.07 -19.34 -19.55
C ASP A 90 5.58 -17.91 -19.27
N LEU A 91 4.72 -16.90 -19.43
CA LEU A 91 5.06 -15.51 -19.13
C LEU A 91 5.23 -15.25 -17.62
N LEU A 92 4.45 -15.93 -16.77
CA LEU A 92 4.64 -15.85 -15.31
C LEU A 92 5.94 -16.54 -14.86
N ASP A 93 6.34 -17.61 -15.55
CA ASP A 93 7.63 -18.26 -15.31
C ASP A 93 8.79 -17.34 -15.72
N ASP A 94 8.72 -16.72 -16.90
CA ASP A 94 9.72 -15.75 -17.35
C ASP A 94 9.83 -14.55 -16.39
N LEU A 95 8.69 -13.98 -15.98
CA LEU A 95 8.66 -12.92 -14.97
C LEU A 95 9.30 -13.38 -13.66
N SER A 96 9.06 -14.62 -13.24
CA SER A 96 9.65 -15.16 -12.02
C SER A 96 11.17 -15.27 -12.11
N VAL A 97 11.71 -15.69 -13.26
CA VAL A 97 13.15 -15.66 -13.53
C VAL A 97 13.67 -14.23 -13.40
N PHE A 98 12.98 -13.26 -13.98
CA PHE A 98 13.35 -11.84 -13.90
C PHE A 98 13.32 -11.29 -12.46
N LEU A 99 12.37 -11.69 -11.63
CA LEU A 99 12.26 -11.29 -10.23
C LEU A 99 13.46 -11.73 -9.38
N ASN A 100 14.16 -12.79 -9.79
CA ASN A 100 15.35 -13.29 -9.09
C ASN A 100 16.67 -12.67 -9.56
N ARG A 101 16.65 -11.81 -10.59
CA ARG A 101 17.86 -11.15 -11.07
C ARG A 101 18.42 -10.16 -10.05
N GLU A 102 19.74 -10.07 -10.00
CA GLU A 102 20.46 -9.12 -9.14
C GLU A 102 21.29 -8.08 -9.92
N ASP A 103 21.39 -8.24 -11.24
CA ASP A 103 22.19 -7.40 -12.13
C ASP A 103 21.46 -6.14 -12.63
N VAL A 104 20.18 -6.00 -12.29
CA VAL A 104 19.37 -4.81 -12.58
C VAL A 104 19.25 -3.94 -11.32
N PRO A 105 19.37 -2.59 -11.43
CA PRO A 105 19.11 -1.69 -10.30
C PRO A 105 17.72 -1.93 -9.72
N ALA A 106 17.62 -2.05 -8.39
CA ALA A 106 16.41 -2.54 -7.72
C ALA A 106 15.12 -1.73 -8.03
N VAL A 107 15.21 -0.41 -8.15
CA VAL A 107 14.05 0.44 -8.51
C VAL A 107 13.61 0.15 -9.95
N ILE A 108 14.55 -0.03 -10.88
CA ILE A 108 14.26 -0.36 -12.27
C ILE A 108 13.73 -1.78 -12.40
N GLN A 109 14.29 -2.73 -11.63
CA GLN A 109 13.75 -4.09 -11.56
C GLN A 109 12.29 -4.07 -11.10
N ALA A 110 11.96 -3.32 -10.05
CA ALA A 110 10.58 -3.17 -9.58
C ALA A 110 9.69 -2.53 -10.65
N ALA A 111 10.18 -1.51 -11.36
CA ALA A 111 9.46 -0.86 -12.46
C ALA A 111 9.12 -1.85 -13.58
N ILE A 112 10.11 -2.61 -14.06
CA ILE A 112 9.94 -3.59 -15.15
C ILE A 112 9.03 -4.72 -14.69
N ALA A 113 9.27 -5.28 -13.50
CA ALA A 113 8.45 -6.37 -12.98
C ALA A 113 6.98 -5.97 -12.83
N HIS A 114 6.72 -4.74 -12.38
CA HIS A 114 5.37 -4.21 -12.24
C HIS A 114 4.66 -4.08 -13.59
N VAL A 115 5.24 -3.35 -14.55
CA VAL A 115 4.60 -3.16 -15.86
C VAL A 115 4.47 -4.48 -16.62
N GLN A 116 5.42 -5.40 -16.48
CA GLN A 116 5.34 -6.71 -17.10
C GLN A 116 4.21 -7.54 -16.50
N PHE A 117 4.06 -7.55 -15.17
CA PHE A 117 2.94 -8.23 -14.52
C PHE A 117 1.58 -7.65 -14.95
N GLU A 118 1.44 -6.32 -14.97
CA GLU A 118 0.23 -5.64 -15.43
C GLU A 118 -0.07 -5.91 -16.92
N THR A 119 0.96 -6.16 -17.72
CA THR A 119 0.86 -6.49 -19.15
C THR A 119 0.46 -7.93 -19.39
N ILE A 120 1.01 -8.88 -18.61
CA ILE A 120 0.58 -10.29 -18.65
C ILE A 120 -0.89 -10.41 -18.20
N HIS A 121 -1.26 -9.65 -17.18
CA HIS A 121 -2.61 -9.56 -16.62
C HIS A 121 -3.23 -10.94 -16.35
N PRO A 122 -2.58 -11.77 -15.50
CA PRO A 122 -2.83 -13.21 -15.42
C PRO A 122 -4.17 -13.60 -14.77
N PHE A 123 -4.80 -12.71 -14.00
CA PHE A 123 -6.00 -13.03 -13.22
C PHE A 123 -7.25 -12.31 -13.75
N HIS A 124 -8.43 -12.78 -13.36
CA HIS A 124 -9.71 -12.13 -13.71
C HIS A 124 -9.97 -10.84 -12.91
N ASP A 125 -9.44 -10.75 -11.69
CA ASP A 125 -9.44 -9.54 -10.84
C ASP A 125 -8.13 -9.55 -10.03
N GLY A 126 -7.80 -8.45 -9.36
CA GLY A 126 -6.71 -8.39 -8.40
C GLY A 126 -5.34 -8.12 -8.99
N ASN A 127 -5.19 -8.04 -10.32
CA ASN A 127 -3.91 -7.80 -11.01
C ASN A 127 -3.19 -6.57 -10.45
N GLY A 128 -3.83 -5.38 -10.48
CA GLY A 128 -3.26 -4.15 -9.91
C GLY A 128 -2.71 -4.31 -8.48
N ARG A 129 -3.42 -5.05 -7.63
CA ARG A 129 -3.07 -5.25 -6.22
C ARG A 129 -1.87 -6.18 -6.07
N VAL A 130 -1.82 -7.28 -6.84
CA VAL A 130 -0.67 -8.19 -6.89
C VAL A 130 0.55 -7.51 -7.52
N GLY A 131 0.37 -6.76 -8.60
CA GLY A 131 1.43 -5.99 -9.25
C GLY A 131 2.09 -5.01 -8.29
N ARG A 132 1.31 -4.34 -7.44
CA ARG A 132 1.83 -3.48 -6.36
C ARG A 132 2.53 -4.27 -5.25
N ALA A 133 2.03 -5.46 -4.92
CA ALA A 133 2.69 -6.36 -3.96
C ALA A 133 4.08 -6.80 -4.46
N ILE A 134 4.21 -7.08 -5.75
CA ILE A 134 5.49 -7.40 -6.40
C ILE A 134 6.50 -6.27 -6.25
N VAL A 135 6.10 -5.01 -6.45
CA VAL A 135 6.97 -3.84 -6.24
C VAL A 135 7.56 -3.85 -4.83
N LEU A 136 6.71 -4.02 -3.81
CA LEU A 136 7.16 -4.05 -2.41
C LEU A 136 8.10 -5.24 -2.14
N GLY A 137 7.78 -6.41 -2.70
CA GLY A 137 8.62 -7.61 -2.62
C GLY A 137 10.01 -7.38 -3.19
N VAL A 138 10.13 -6.80 -4.40
CA VAL A 138 11.43 -6.49 -5.02
C VAL A 138 12.21 -5.49 -4.18
N LEU A 139 11.61 -4.37 -3.76
CA LEU A 139 12.29 -3.35 -2.95
C LEU A 139 12.78 -3.91 -1.60
N ARG A 140 12.02 -4.82 -0.98
CA ARG A 140 12.41 -5.49 0.26
C ARG A 140 13.56 -6.46 0.02
N ARG A 141 13.41 -7.38 -0.94
CA ARG A 141 14.41 -8.41 -1.28
C ARG A 141 15.76 -7.81 -1.66
N ARG A 142 15.74 -6.70 -2.41
CA ARG A 142 16.95 -5.98 -2.82
C ARG A 142 17.51 -5.03 -1.76
N GLY A 143 16.93 -4.99 -0.55
CA GLY A 143 17.49 -4.26 0.60
C GLY A 143 17.23 -2.75 0.63
N LEU A 144 16.39 -2.21 -0.26
CA LEU A 144 16.08 -0.77 -0.29
C LEU A 144 15.03 -0.35 0.76
N ALA A 145 14.20 -1.28 1.23
CA ALA A 145 13.16 -1.03 2.22
C ALA A 145 13.31 -1.92 3.48
N PRO A 146 14.44 -1.84 4.22
CA PRO A 146 14.76 -2.78 5.30
C PRO A 146 13.87 -2.62 6.53
N LYS A 147 13.25 -1.45 6.72
CA LYS A 147 12.43 -1.13 7.90
C LYS A 147 10.98 -0.79 7.54
N TYR A 148 10.80 0.13 6.60
CA TYR A 148 9.49 0.62 6.18
C TYR A 148 9.39 0.55 4.67
N LEU A 149 8.21 0.19 4.18
CA LEU A 149 7.91 0.15 2.75
C LEU A 149 7.33 1.52 2.36
N PRO A 150 7.94 2.24 1.40
CA PRO A 150 7.35 3.48 0.91
C PRO A 150 6.02 3.16 0.23
N PRO A 151 4.98 4.00 0.39
CA PRO A 151 3.67 3.78 -0.21
C PRO A 151 3.67 4.17 -1.70
N VAL A 152 4.53 3.51 -2.50
CA VAL A 152 4.68 3.74 -3.95
C VAL A 152 3.34 3.65 -4.65
N SER A 153 2.51 2.68 -4.25
CA SER A 153 1.13 2.50 -4.70
C SER A 153 0.27 3.75 -4.58
N LEU A 154 0.43 4.51 -3.50
CA LEU A 154 -0.35 5.73 -3.25
C LEU A 154 0.16 6.88 -4.12
N ALA A 155 1.48 6.98 -4.33
CA ALA A 155 2.06 7.96 -5.26
C ALA A 155 1.62 7.68 -6.71
N LEU A 156 1.63 6.41 -7.15
CA LEU A 156 1.13 6.02 -8.48
C LEU A 156 -0.38 6.29 -8.62
N ALA A 157 -1.16 6.09 -7.55
CA ALA A 157 -2.60 6.37 -7.56
C ALA A 157 -2.93 7.86 -7.56
N GLY A 158 -2.00 8.71 -7.08
CA GLY A 158 -2.13 10.17 -7.12
C GLY A 158 -2.21 10.74 -8.53
N ASP A 159 -1.56 10.08 -9.48
CA ASP A 159 -1.58 10.44 -10.90
C ASP A 159 -1.89 9.21 -11.76
N ALA A 160 -3.13 8.73 -11.63
CA ALA A 160 -3.60 7.52 -12.30
C ALA A 160 -3.49 7.62 -13.84
N ASP A 161 -3.72 8.81 -14.41
CA ASP A 161 -3.64 9.03 -15.85
C ASP A 161 -2.20 8.91 -16.34
N ARG A 162 -1.23 9.54 -15.66
CA ARG A 162 0.20 9.40 -15.97
C ARG A 162 0.69 7.97 -15.76
N TYR A 163 0.20 7.29 -14.72
CA TYR A 163 0.50 5.88 -14.48
C TYR A 163 0.03 5.00 -15.65
N VAL A 164 -1.25 5.11 -16.05
CA VAL A 164 -1.81 4.33 -17.17
C VAL A 164 -1.11 4.65 -18.48
N ALA A 165 -0.86 5.93 -18.76
CA ALA A 165 -0.11 6.36 -19.94
C ALA A 165 1.31 5.76 -19.96
N GLY A 166 2.01 5.77 -18.82
CA GLY A 166 3.34 5.17 -18.69
C GLY A 166 3.34 3.67 -18.96
N LEU A 167 2.33 2.92 -18.47
CA LEU A 167 2.18 1.50 -18.82
C LEU A 167 2.00 1.31 -20.33
N GLY A 168 1.24 2.19 -20.97
CA GLY A 168 1.06 2.22 -22.43
C GLY A 168 2.36 2.47 -23.18
N SER A 169 3.12 3.50 -22.80
CA SER A 169 4.42 3.84 -23.42
C SER A 169 5.38 2.65 -23.38
N PHE A 170 5.49 1.98 -22.23
CA PHE A 170 6.36 0.79 -22.10
C PHE A 170 5.97 -0.34 -23.07
N ARG A 171 4.67 -0.57 -23.26
CA ARG A 171 4.16 -1.64 -24.14
C ARG A 171 4.42 -1.36 -25.63
N TYR A 172 4.44 -0.09 -26.03
CA TYR A 172 4.42 0.29 -27.45
C TYR A 172 5.65 1.06 -27.95
N GLY A 173 6.64 1.33 -27.09
CA GLY A 173 7.97 1.71 -27.58
C GLY A 173 8.86 2.48 -26.61
N ASP A 174 8.31 3.34 -25.76
CA ASP A 174 9.10 4.20 -24.88
C ASP A 174 9.10 3.68 -23.43
N ALA A 175 10.11 2.86 -23.12
CA ALA A 175 10.33 2.40 -21.75
C ALA A 175 10.87 3.51 -20.83
N GLU A 176 11.49 4.56 -21.38
CA GLU A 176 12.07 5.66 -20.60
C GLU A 176 10.97 6.46 -19.88
N ASP A 177 9.86 6.73 -20.57
CA ASP A 177 8.68 7.36 -19.98
C ASP A 177 8.20 6.61 -18.74
N TRP A 178 8.03 5.28 -18.84
CA TRP A 178 7.62 4.45 -17.72
C TRP A 178 8.61 4.52 -16.55
N TYR A 179 9.91 4.45 -16.84
CA TYR A 179 10.93 4.54 -15.79
C TYR A 179 10.88 5.89 -15.08
N ARG A 180 10.66 6.99 -15.80
CA ARG A 180 10.50 8.33 -15.18
C ARG A 180 9.29 8.37 -14.26
N VAL A 181 8.11 7.91 -14.74
CA VAL A 181 6.89 7.84 -13.93
C VAL A 181 7.11 7.03 -12.65
N PHE A 182 7.72 5.84 -12.79
CA PHE A 182 7.91 4.94 -11.66
C PHE A 182 8.96 5.46 -10.67
N VAL A 183 10.08 6.00 -11.16
CA VAL A 183 11.14 6.55 -10.30
C VAL A 183 10.64 7.77 -9.53
N ASP A 184 9.88 8.67 -10.18
CA ASP A 184 9.25 9.82 -9.52
C ASP A 184 8.32 9.33 -8.40
N ALA A 185 7.44 8.37 -8.67
CA ALA A 185 6.53 7.83 -7.67
C ALA A 185 7.27 7.16 -6.49
N VAL A 186 8.38 6.46 -6.74
CA VAL A 186 9.22 5.89 -5.68
C VAL A 186 9.89 6.99 -4.85
N TYR A 187 10.42 8.02 -5.52
CA TYR A 187 11.05 9.16 -4.86
C TYR A 187 10.06 9.87 -3.95
N ASP A 188 8.90 10.25 -4.50
CA ASP A 188 7.82 10.95 -3.81
C ASP A 188 7.31 10.15 -2.62
N ALA A 189 7.06 8.85 -2.81
CA ALA A 189 6.62 7.96 -1.73
C ALA A 189 7.68 7.87 -0.61
N ALA A 190 8.96 7.79 -0.95
CA ALA A 190 10.04 7.72 0.04
C ALA A 190 10.21 9.04 0.80
N THR A 191 10.20 10.19 0.10
CA THR A 191 10.32 11.50 0.74
C THR A 191 9.10 11.86 1.56
N GLY A 192 7.90 11.57 1.05
CA GLY A 192 6.64 11.76 1.75
C GLY A 192 6.57 10.90 3.01
N ALA A 193 6.90 9.61 2.92
CA ALA A 193 6.90 8.72 4.09
C ALA A 193 7.89 9.19 5.17
N ARG A 194 9.06 9.73 4.78
CA ARG A 194 10.03 10.31 5.72
C ARG A 194 9.46 11.55 6.40
N ALA A 195 8.83 12.46 5.65
CA ALA A 195 8.21 13.66 6.20
C ALA A 195 7.06 13.31 7.16
N PHE A 196 6.19 12.38 6.76
CA PHE A 196 5.10 11.88 7.60
C PHE A 196 5.61 11.24 8.89
N ALA A 197 6.66 10.41 8.82
CA ALA A 197 7.26 9.81 10.02
C ALA A 197 7.80 10.88 11.00
N GLN A 198 8.36 11.98 10.48
CA GLN A 198 8.79 13.10 11.32
C GLN A 198 7.60 13.83 11.95
N GLN A 199 6.54 14.10 11.19
CA GLN A 199 5.32 14.73 11.71
C GLN A 199 4.65 13.88 12.79
N VAL A 200 4.62 12.56 12.62
CA VAL A 200 4.12 11.62 13.64
C VAL A 200 5.00 11.66 14.90
N ALA A 201 6.32 11.71 14.75
CA ALA A 201 7.23 11.84 15.89
C ALA A 201 7.02 13.17 16.64
N ASP A 202 6.84 14.26 15.92
CA ASP A 202 6.56 15.58 16.50
C ASP A 202 5.20 15.60 17.21
N LEU A 203 4.18 14.97 16.63
CA LEU A 203 2.86 14.80 17.25
C LEU A 203 2.95 13.99 18.55
N GLN A 204 3.72 12.90 18.56
CA GLN A 204 3.95 12.12 19.78
C GLN A 204 4.64 12.96 20.87
N GLN A 205 5.63 13.79 20.52
CA GLN A 205 6.26 14.69 21.49
C GLN A 205 5.27 15.75 22.01
N GLY A 206 4.40 16.25 21.13
CA GLY A 206 3.28 17.12 21.50
C GLY A 206 2.37 16.46 22.54
N TRP A 207 1.97 15.20 22.32
CA TRP A 207 1.16 14.44 23.27
C TRP A 207 1.86 14.22 24.61
N VAL A 208 3.18 13.98 24.62
CA VAL A 208 3.98 13.89 25.84
C VAL A 208 3.94 15.21 26.62
N GLY A 209 4.08 16.33 25.92
CA GLY A 209 4.00 17.67 26.52
C GLY A 209 2.62 17.94 27.12
N ALA A 210 1.56 17.70 26.35
CA ALA A 210 0.17 17.89 26.77
C ALA A 210 -0.21 17.04 27.99
N ALA A 211 0.28 15.80 28.07
CA ALA A 211 0.03 14.89 29.19
C ALA A 211 0.87 15.17 30.45
N ASP A 212 1.47 16.36 30.56
CA ASP A 212 2.38 16.77 31.64
C ASP A 212 3.57 15.81 31.81
N ARG A 213 4.24 15.50 30.69
CA ARG A 213 5.47 14.72 30.60
C ARG A 213 5.46 13.47 31.50
N PRO A 214 4.55 12.51 31.26
CA PRO A 214 4.41 11.35 32.12
C PRO A 214 5.73 10.58 32.21
N ARG A 215 6.03 10.05 33.41
CA ARG A 215 7.27 9.30 33.68
C ARG A 215 7.47 8.18 32.65
N VAL A 216 8.72 8.01 32.20
CA VAL A 216 9.14 6.90 31.34
C VAL A 216 8.70 5.55 31.94
N GLY A 217 8.05 4.72 31.12
CA GLY A 217 7.51 3.42 31.52
C GLY A 217 6.13 3.46 32.19
N SER A 218 5.59 4.64 32.51
CA SER A 218 4.20 4.75 33.00
C SER A 218 3.20 4.34 31.92
N GLY A 219 2.00 3.92 32.34
CA GLY A 219 0.93 3.53 31.41
C GLY A 219 0.60 4.62 30.39
N ALA A 220 0.48 5.88 30.82
CA ALA A 220 0.22 7.00 29.92
C ALA A 220 1.35 7.21 28.91
N ARG A 221 2.61 7.14 29.35
CA ARG A 221 3.78 7.28 28.46
C ARG A 221 3.85 6.15 27.44
N ARG A 222 3.67 4.90 27.87
CA ARG A 222 3.68 3.72 27.00
C ARG A 222 2.52 3.74 25.99
N LEU A 223 1.34 4.19 26.40
CA LEU A 223 0.22 4.36 25.48
C LEU A 223 0.57 5.39 24.39
N ILE A 224 1.08 6.58 24.74
CA ILE A 224 1.50 7.59 23.75
C ILE A 224 2.49 7.02 22.72
N GLU A 225 3.45 6.21 23.16
CA GLU A 225 4.44 5.56 22.29
C GLU A 225 3.80 4.56 21.31
N LEU A 226 2.69 3.94 21.69
CA LEU A 226 1.98 2.93 20.91
C LEU A 226 0.84 3.50 20.05
N LEU A 227 0.39 4.73 20.30
CA LEU A 227 -0.74 5.33 19.58
C LEU A 227 -0.56 5.39 18.06
N PRO A 228 0.62 5.66 17.46
CA PRO A 228 0.75 5.62 16.01
C PRO A 228 0.49 4.25 15.39
N ALA A 229 0.83 3.17 16.11
CA ALA A 229 0.57 1.80 15.68
C ALA A 229 -0.86 1.35 16.03
N GLN A 230 -1.47 1.93 17.07
CA GLN A 230 -2.82 1.65 17.52
C GLN A 230 -3.59 2.97 17.77
N PRO A 231 -4.03 3.65 16.69
CA PRO A 231 -4.60 5.00 16.77
C PRO A 231 -5.97 5.03 17.44
N ILE A 232 -6.67 3.89 17.46
CA ILE A 232 -7.95 3.70 18.15
C ILE A 232 -7.78 2.62 19.22
N ILE A 233 -8.10 2.97 20.47
CA ILE A 233 -8.03 2.08 21.61
C ILE A 233 -9.32 2.08 22.41
N ASN A 234 -9.60 0.96 23.07
CA ASN A 234 -10.52 0.90 24.19
C ASN A 234 -9.75 0.43 25.44
N VAL A 235 -10.39 0.41 26.62
CA VAL A 235 -9.73 0.02 27.87
C VAL A 235 -9.15 -1.40 27.80
N LYS A 236 -9.83 -2.34 27.12
CA LYS A 236 -9.36 -3.72 26.97
C LYS A 236 -8.10 -3.80 26.11
N ILE A 237 -8.08 -3.11 24.98
CA ILE A 237 -6.90 -2.99 24.10
C ILE A 237 -5.75 -2.34 24.87
N ALA A 238 -6.01 -1.22 25.55
CA ALA A 238 -5.01 -0.53 26.36
C ALA A 238 -4.43 -1.45 27.47
N SER A 239 -5.27 -2.24 28.13
CA SER A 239 -4.84 -3.23 29.13
C SER A 239 -3.89 -4.26 28.53
N GLY A 240 -4.22 -4.80 27.34
CA GLY A 240 -3.39 -5.74 26.61
C GLY A 240 -2.05 -5.15 26.19
N LEU A 241 -2.06 -3.94 25.62
CA LEU A 241 -0.84 -3.21 25.21
C LEU A 241 0.08 -2.91 26.40
N LEU A 242 -0.48 -2.59 27.55
CA LEU A 242 0.27 -2.29 28.76
C LEU A 242 0.75 -3.54 29.51
N GLY A 243 0.10 -4.69 29.29
CA GLY A 243 0.31 -5.91 30.09
C GLY A 243 -0.12 -5.74 31.56
N GLY A 244 -1.10 -4.86 31.81
CA GLY A 244 -1.55 -4.48 33.15
C GLY A 244 -3.05 -4.76 33.37
N SER A 245 -3.58 -4.32 34.52
CA SER A 245 -5.02 -4.46 34.81
C SER A 245 -5.86 -3.43 34.04
N GLU A 246 -7.15 -3.74 33.82
CA GLU A 246 -8.06 -2.80 33.17
C GLU A 246 -8.18 -1.47 33.94
N GLU A 247 -7.99 -1.49 35.26
CA GLU A 247 -8.05 -0.28 36.07
C GLU A 247 -6.83 0.61 35.81
N GLN A 248 -5.62 0.04 35.73
CA GLN A 248 -4.42 0.79 35.33
C GLN A 248 -4.56 1.37 33.92
N ALA A 249 -5.10 0.59 32.99
CA ALA A 249 -5.37 1.03 31.62
C ALA A 249 -6.40 2.18 31.59
N ARG A 250 -7.48 2.07 32.37
CA ARG A 250 -8.52 3.10 32.48
C ARG A 250 -7.96 4.41 33.03
N LEU A 251 -7.11 4.35 34.06
CA LEU A 251 -6.44 5.54 34.60
C LEU A 251 -5.55 6.21 33.56
N ALA A 252 -4.78 5.42 32.78
CA ALA A 252 -3.94 5.95 31.72
C ALA A 252 -4.76 6.59 30.60
N VAL A 253 -5.81 5.92 30.11
CA VAL A 253 -6.72 6.44 29.08
C VAL A 253 -7.41 7.73 29.55
N ASN A 254 -7.93 7.76 30.78
CA ASN A 254 -8.58 8.96 31.32
C ASN A 254 -7.61 10.14 31.42
N ARG A 255 -6.35 9.90 31.80
CA ARG A 255 -5.33 10.95 31.84
C ARG A 255 -5.05 11.51 30.44
N LEU A 256 -4.94 10.64 29.43
CA LEU A 256 -4.70 11.07 28.06
C LEU A 256 -5.91 11.77 27.45
N GLU A 257 -7.13 11.38 27.82
CA GLU A 257 -8.35 12.09 27.45
C GLU A 257 -8.39 13.50 28.07
N GLN A 258 -8.07 13.63 29.37
CA GLN A 258 -8.00 14.93 30.05
C GLN A 258 -6.92 15.87 29.48
N ALA A 259 -5.92 15.31 28.83
CA ALA A 259 -4.83 16.04 28.19
C ALA A 259 -5.05 16.30 26.69
N ASP A 260 -6.26 16.04 26.17
CA ASP A 260 -6.61 16.17 24.74
C ASP A 260 -5.72 15.35 23.79
N VAL A 261 -5.04 14.32 24.30
CA VAL A 261 -4.29 13.34 23.48
C VAL A 261 -5.25 12.33 22.85
N LEU A 262 -6.34 12.01 23.57
CA LEU A 262 -7.37 11.08 23.16
C LEU A 262 -8.73 11.75 23.11
N ARG A 263 -9.53 11.45 22.08
CA ARG A 263 -10.93 11.88 21.97
C ARG A 263 -11.86 10.68 21.90
N LYS A 264 -12.98 10.72 22.62
CA LYS A 264 -14.01 9.68 22.54
C LYS A 264 -14.66 9.65 21.16
N THR A 265 -14.75 8.46 20.56
CA THR A 265 -15.38 8.26 19.24
C THR A 265 -16.80 7.71 19.33
N THR A 266 -17.16 6.98 20.39
CA THR A 266 -18.52 6.41 20.55
C THR A 266 -19.37 7.18 21.58
N ALA A 267 -20.62 7.49 21.21
CA ALA A 267 -21.60 8.18 22.06
C ALA A 267 -22.26 7.28 23.14
N GLY A 268 -22.02 5.97 23.12
CA GLY A 268 -22.67 4.99 24.01
C GLY A 268 -21.91 4.66 25.31
N LYS A 269 -22.65 4.24 26.35
CA LYS A 269 -22.06 3.82 27.65
C LYS A 269 -21.32 2.47 27.62
N ARG A 270 -21.66 1.58 26.67
CA ARG A 270 -21.01 0.27 26.46
C ARG A 270 -20.09 0.36 25.23
N ASN A 271 -18.89 -0.22 25.31
CA ASN A 271 -17.87 -0.19 24.26
C ASN A 271 -17.35 1.22 23.89
N ARG A 272 -16.91 1.97 24.91
CA ARG A 272 -16.20 3.25 24.68
C ARG A 272 -14.86 3.01 23.99
N ALA A 273 -14.63 3.72 22.90
CA ALA A 273 -13.37 3.78 22.20
C ALA A 273 -12.87 5.23 22.15
N TRP A 274 -11.55 5.37 22.07
CA TRP A 274 -10.84 6.63 21.99
C TRP A 274 -9.91 6.60 20.80
N GLU A 275 -9.83 7.73 20.13
CA GLU A 275 -8.98 8.00 18.98
C GLU A 275 -7.88 8.99 19.37
N SER A 276 -6.68 8.78 18.85
CA SER A 276 -5.56 9.71 18.96
C SER A 276 -5.82 11.01 18.20
N VAL A 277 -5.77 12.14 18.90
CA VAL A 277 -6.05 13.45 18.31
C VAL A 277 -4.92 13.88 17.36
N GLY A 278 -5.28 14.25 16.13
CA GLY A 278 -4.37 14.82 15.12
C GLY A 278 -3.69 13.81 14.20
N LEU A 279 -3.67 12.52 14.53
CA LEU A 279 -2.97 11.52 13.71
C LEU A 279 -3.70 11.24 12.39
N PHE A 280 -5.03 11.15 12.41
CA PHE A 280 -5.82 10.99 11.19
C PHE A 280 -5.74 12.23 10.30
N ASP A 281 -5.69 13.44 10.87
CA ASP A 281 -5.46 14.67 10.10
C ASP A 281 -4.10 14.65 9.38
N LEU A 282 -3.05 14.14 10.04
CA LEU A 282 -1.74 13.95 9.40
C LEU A 282 -1.78 12.89 8.30
N LEU A 283 -2.51 11.79 8.50
CA LEU A 283 -2.67 10.74 7.49
C LEU A 283 -3.40 11.29 6.26
N ASP A 284 -4.52 11.99 6.47
CA ASP A 284 -5.29 12.61 5.41
C ASP A 284 -4.45 13.66 4.64
N GLN A 285 -3.62 14.43 5.36
CA GLN A 285 -2.70 15.37 4.72
C GLN A 285 -1.62 14.64 3.93
N PHE A 286 -1.06 13.56 4.46
CA PHE A 286 -0.08 12.75 3.77
C PHE A 286 -0.65 12.13 2.48
N GLU A 287 -1.86 11.60 2.53
CA GLU A 287 -2.56 11.08 1.35
C GLU A 287 -2.84 12.16 0.32
N ARG A 288 -3.28 13.34 0.77
CA ARG A 288 -3.47 14.49 -0.12
C ARG A 288 -2.15 14.91 -0.73
N ASP A 289 -1.11 15.14 0.06
CA ASP A 289 0.18 15.60 -0.44
C ASP A 289 0.69 14.62 -1.49
N LEU A 290 0.71 13.31 -1.19
CA LEU A 290 1.19 12.29 -2.13
C LEU A 290 0.28 12.11 -3.35
N GLY A 291 -1.03 12.31 -3.18
CA GLY A 291 -2.03 12.26 -4.24
C GLY A 291 -2.11 13.53 -5.09
N SER A 292 -1.65 14.66 -4.54
CA SER A 292 -1.71 16.00 -5.14
C SER A 292 -0.34 16.53 -5.50
N LEU A 293 0.68 15.66 -5.64
CA LEU A 293 1.94 16.00 -6.30
C LEU A 293 1.72 16.26 -7.80
N GLU A 294 0.74 17.09 -8.14
CA GLU A 294 0.86 17.99 -9.25
C GLU A 294 2.03 18.96 -8.97
N ARG A 295 2.93 19.02 -9.95
CA ARG A 295 3.89 20.12 -10.22
C ARG A 295 5.26 19.95 -9.57
N THR A 296 6.14 19.28 -10.30
CA THR A 296 7.24 20.04 -10.92
C THR A 296 7.39 19.56 -12.37
N PRO A 297 7.21 20.40 -13.39
CA PRO A 297 7.60 20.00 -14.74
C PRO A 297 9.10 19.69 -14.69
N SER A 298 9.48 18.48 -15.10
CA SER A 298 10.87 18.18 -15.41
C SER A 298 11.40 19.28 -16.33
N PRO A 299 12.63 19.80 -16.12
CA PRO A 299 13.20 20.73 -17.06
C PRO A 299 13.23 20.02 -18.42
N THR A 300 12.45 20.54 -19.36
CA THR A 300 12.45 20.09 -20.74
C THR A 300 13.88 20.03 -21.20
N HIS A 301 14.36 18.82 -21.54
CA HIS A 301 15.55 18.68 -22.34
C HIS A 301 15.24 19.37 -23.67
N GLU A 302 15.68 20.62 -23.80
CA GLU A 302 15.83 21.27 -25.09
C GLU A 302 16.74 20.35 -25.91
N HIS A 303 16.11 19.59 -26.81
CA HIS A 303 16.80 18.91 -27.88
C HIS A 303 17.44 20.02 -28.71
N ARG A 304 18.73 20.28 -28.44
CA ARG A 304 19.59 21.00 -29.38
C ARG A 304 19.56 20.22 -30.68
N ALA A 305 18.86 20.79 -31.66
CA ALA A 305 19.15 20.52 -33.05
C ALA A 305 20.60 20.97 -33.29
N SER A 306 21.49 20.03 -33.52
CA SER A 306 22.78 20.32 -34.16
C SER A 306 22.55 20.32 -35.67
N PRO A 307 22.94 21.38 -36.39
CA PRO A 307 23.01 21.35 -37.84
C PRO A 307 24.32 20.67 -38.25
N GLU A 308 24.21 19.63 -39.08
CA GLU A 308 24.99 19.37 -40.31
C GLU A 308 24.63 18.00 -40.90
#